data_AF-N8YBC0-F1
#
_entry.id   AF-N8YBC0-F1
#
_cell.length_a   1.000
_cell.length_b   1.000
_cell.length_c   1.000
_cell.angle_alpha   90.00
_cell.angle_beta   90.00
_cell.angle_gamma   90.00
#
_symmetry.space_group_name_H-M   'P 1'
#
loop_
_entity.id
_entity.type
_entity.pdbx_description
1 polymer ?
#
loop_
_entity_poly.entity_id
_entity_poly.type
_entity_poly.pdbx_seq_one_letter_code
_entity_poly.pdbx_strand_id
1 'polypeptide(L)'
;MSEYTLPYFGTLQLESLKEYYQVDLELNGKAVQVDLNFEANTLDVETFQRIKSFIENIEKFDQKNQDYIQQDFENEKEGTVKEYVDFHIEELGDDFLEKIGISNPIDKAQQFLTKLYLTRVGLYPDGKYDTSYFAVFDYTTNRDLTDQLIVVKTDDHGNLDHLSWES
;
A
#
# COMPACT_ATOMS: atom_id res chain seq x y z
N MET A 1 22.67 22.62 -11.04
CA MET A 1 21.50 21.75 -10.91
C MET A 1 21.95 20.55 -10.13
N SER A 2 21.38 20.40 -8.95
CA SER A 2 21.61 19.25 -8.09
C SER A 2 20.73 18.08 -8.54
N GLU A 3 21.32 16.88 -8.56
CA GLU A 3 20.70 15.66 -9.07
C GLU A 3 20.76 14.56 -8.01
N TYR A 4 19.75 13.68 -8.00
CA TYR A 4 19.73 12.51 -7.13
C TYR A 4 19.19 11.29 -7.88
N THR A 5 19.81 10.13 -7.69
CA THR A 5 19.36 8.88 -8.34
C THR A 5 18.60 8.02 -7.35
N LEU A 6 17.34 7.74 -7.68
CA LEU A 6 16.47 6.85 -6.93
C LEU A 6 16.40 5.47 -7.62
N PRO A 7 16.33 4.37 -6.85
CA PRO A 7 16.04 3.05 -7.40
C PRO A 7 14.77 3.10 -8.25
N TYR A 8 14.82 2.48 -9.43
CA TYR A 8 13.72 2.40 -10.42
C TYR A 8 13.30 3.72 -11.09
N PHE A 9 13.31 4.85 -10.38
CA PHE A 9 12.93 6.17 -10.92
C PHE A 9 14.07 6.87 -11.69
N GLY A 10 15.31 6.40 -11.55
CA GLY A 10 16.47 7.00 -12.20
C GLY A 10 16.88 8.33 -11.58
N THR A 11 17.51 9.20 -12.37
CA THR A 11 18.04 10.48 -11.90
C THR A 11 16.98 11.59 -11.98
N LEU A 12 16.70 12.21 -10.83
CA LEU A 12 15.77 13.34 -10.68
C LEU A 12 16.55 14.64 -10.49
N GLN A 13 15.99 15.72 -11.02
CA GLN A 13 16.51 17.09 -10.88
C GLN A 13 15.89 17.72 -9.62
N LEU A 14 16.68 17.94 -8.58
CA LEU A 14 16.20 18.38 -7.26
C LEU A 14 15.60 19.79 -7.26
N GLU A 15 15.96 20.61 -8.25
CA GLU A 15 15.51 21.99 -8.40
C GLU A 15 14.31 22.11 -9.38
N SER A 16 13.82 21.00 -9.92
CA SER A 16 12.75 20.99 -10.93
C SER A 16 11.97 19.67 -10.87
N LEU A 17 11.46 19.33 -9.69
CA LEU A 17 10.62 18.15 -9.51
C LEU A 17 9.27 18.34 -10.20
N LYS A 18 8.79 17.25 -10.80
CA LYS A 18 7.39 17.13 -11.20
C LYS A 18 6.57 16.77 -9.96
N GLU A 19 5.31 17.11 -9.98
CA GLU A 19 4.37 16.75 -8.91
C GLU A 19 4.13 15.23 -8.77
N TYR A 20 4.39 14.46 -9.82
CA TYR A 20 4.07 13.04 -9.89
C TYR A 20 5.11 12.25 -10.69
N TYR A 21 5.52 11.12 -10.14
CA TYR A 21 6.33 10.09 -10.79
C TYR A 21 5.74 8.72 -10.49
N GLN A 22 5.83 7.80 -11.46
CA GLN A 22 5.33 6.42 -11.29
C GLN A 22 6.27 5.43 -11.96
N VAL A 23 6.42 4.27 -11.33
CA VAL A 23 7.01 3.07 -11.91
C VAL A 23 6.16 1.86 -11.52
N ASP A 24 6.20 0.82 -12.33
CA ASP A 24 5.64 -0.49 -11.97
C ASP A 24 6.79 -1.43 -11.61
N LEU A 25 6.72 -2.04 -10.43
CA LEU A 25 7.69 -2.99 -9.92
C LEU A 25 7.08 -4.39 -9.84
N GLU A 26 7.92 -5.40 -9.80
CA GLU A 26 7.51 -6.75 -9.41
C GLU A 26 8.03 -7.02 -7.99
N LEU A 27 7.13 -7.17 -7.03
CA LEU A 27 7.43 -7.53 -5.64
C LEU A 27 6.74 -8.85 -5.31
N ASN A 28 7.47 -9.82 -4.79
CA ASN A 28 6.94 -11.17 -4.49
C ASN A 28 6.16 -11.83 -5.66
N GLY A 29 6.58 -11.57 -6.91
CA GLY A 29 5.91 -12.10 -8.12
C GLY A 29 4.58 -11.43 -8.48
N LYS A 30 4.29 -10.26 -7.90
CA LYS A 30 3.11 -9.43 -8.17
C LYS A 30 3.53 -8.06 -8.68
N ALA A 31 2.79 -7.55 -9.66
CA ALA A 31 2.96 -6.17 -10.11
C ALA A 31 2.45 -5.21 -9.02
N VAL A 32 3.31 -4.27 -8.63
CA VAL A 32 3.03 -3.22 -7.64
C VAL A 32 3.37 -1.87 -8.27
N GLN A 33 2.40 -0.97 -8.31
CA GLN A 33 2.65 0.40 -8.71
C GLN A 33 3.33 1.15 -7.57
N VAL A 34 4.41 1.87 -7.86
CA VAL A 34 5.05 2.77 -6.89
C VAL A 34 5.06 4.17 -7.44
N ASP A 35 4.56 5.13 -6.66
CA ASP A 35 4.48 6.53 -7.06
C ASP A 35 5.05 7.49 -6.02
N LEU A 36 5.63 8.58 -6.52
CA LEU A 36 6.12 9.71 -5.73
C LEU A 36 5.21 10.90 -5.98
N ASN A 37 4.70 11.48 -4.90
CA ASN A 37 3.80 12.62 -4.93
C ASN A 37 4.47 13.79 -4.21
N PHE A 38 4.68 14.87 -4.93
CA PHE A 38 5.31 16.08 -4.39
C PHE A 38 4.33 17.26 -4.46
N GLU A 39 4.29 18.03 -3.38
CA GLU A 39 3.71 19.39 -3.34
C GLU A 39 4.77 20.41 -3.78
N ALA A 40 6.00 20.24 -3.30
CA ALA A 40 7.10 21.12 -3.61
C ALA A 40 7.75 20.75 -4.94
N ASN A 41 8.21 21.77 -5.67
CA ASN A 41 9.03 21.58 -6.87
C ASN A 41 10.53 21.41 -6.55
N THR A 42 10.91 21.52 -5.27
CA THR A 42 12.28 21.34 -4.79
C THR A 42 12.28 20.68 -3.41
N LEU A 43 13.19 19.74 -3.18
CA LEU A 43 13.41 19.11 -1.87
C LEU A 43 14.90 18.99 -1.56
N ASP A 44 15.21 18.85 -0.26
CA ASP A 44 16.58 18.62 0.18
C ASP A 44 17.06 17.18 -0.06
N VAL A 45 18.38 17.00 -0.02
CA VAL A 45 19.03 15.71 -0.24
C VAL A 45 18.65 14.69 0.85
N GLU A 46 18.38 15.14 2.07
CA GLU A 46 18.00 14.28 3.19
C GLU A 46 16.65 13.60 2.96
N THR A 47 15.68 14.35 2.42
CA THR A 47 14.37 13.86 1.99
C THR A 47 14.53 12.78 0.91
N PHE A 48 15.41 13.00 -0.06
CA PHE A 48 15.72 11.98 -1.07
C PHE A 48 16.40 10.74 -0.49
N GLN A 49 17.24 10.88 0.55
CA GLN A 49 17.81 9.74 1.26
C GLN A 49 16.72 8.94 1.98
N ARG A 50 15.73 9.60 2.59
CA ARG A 50 14.56 8.94 3.20
C ARG A 50 13.73 8.19 2.15
N ILE A 51 13.40 8.84 1.03
CA ILE A 51 12.68 8.20 -0.09
C ILE A 51 13.44 6.97 -0.60
N LYS A 52 14.75 7.11 -0.85
CA LYS A 52 15.60 6.00 -1.30
C LYS A 52 15.58 4.84 -0.31
N SER A 53 15.82 5.13 0.97
CA SER A 53 15.78 4.12 2.03
C SER A 53 14.42 3.43 2.10
N PHE A 54 13.34 4.17 1.91
CA PHE A 54 11.99 3.60 1.90
C PHE A 54 11.78 2.64 0.73
N ILE A 55 12.08 3.08 -0.49
CA ILE A 55 11.96 2.26 -1.72
C ILE A 55 12.76 0.96 -1.61
N GLU A 56 13.98 1.02 -1.06
CA GLU A 56 14.85 -0.15 -0.87
C GLU A 56 14.32 -1.14 0.19
N ASN A 57 13.34 -0.74 1.01
CA ASN A 57 12.78 -1.55 2.10
C ASN A 57 11.27 -1.84 1.96
N ILE A 58 10.65 -1.57 0.80
CA ILE A 58 9.20 -1.77 0.60
C ILE A 58 8.75 -3.17 1.02
N GLU A 59 9.46 -4.23 0.60
CA GLU A 59 9.07 -5.62 0.94
C GLU A 59 9.09 -5.90 2.44
N LYS A 60 10.00 -5.26 3.18
CA LYS A 60 10.05 -5.38 4.64
C LYS A 60 8.86 -4.67 5.29
N PHE A 61 8.48 -3.50 4.77
CA PHE A 61 7.32 -2.77 5.28
C PHE A 61 6.01 -3.45 4.91
N ASP A 62 5.91 -4.03 3.72
CA ASP A 62 4.80 -4.88 3.30
C ASP A 62 4.59 -6.03 4.29
N GLN A 63 5.64 -6.78 4.64
CA GLN A 63 5.55 -7.84 5.66
C GLN A 63 5.02 -7.34 7.01
N LYS A 64 5.53 -6.19 7.48
CA LYS A 64 5.06 -5.56 8.73
C LYS A 64 3.60 -5.10 8.63
N ASN A 65 3.18 -4.62 7.47
CA ASN A 65 1.81 -4.21 7.21
C ASN A 65 0.85 -5.41 7.18
N GLN A 66 1.27 -6.55 6.64
CA GLN A 66 0.51 -7.80 6.73
C GLN A 66 0.28 -8.20 8.20
N ASP A 67 1.25 -8.00 9.09
CA ASP A 67 1.06 -8.24 10.53
C ASP A 67 0.00 -7.28 11.13
N TYR A 68 -0.01 -6.00 10.74
CA TYR A 68 -1.04 -5.06 11.16
C TYR A 68 -2.42 -5.43 10.65
N ILE A 69 -2.52 -5.86 9.40
CA ILE A 69 -3.78 -6.32 8.77
C ILE A 69 -4.32 -7.56 9.51
N GLN A 70 -3.45 -8.53 9.81
CA GLN A 70 -3.84 -9.74 10.55
C GLN A 70 -4.29 -9.39 11.98
N GLN A 71 -3.57 -8.52 12.68
CA GLN A 71 -3.93 -8.09 14.04
C GLN A 71 -5.28 -7.36 14.08
N ASP A 72 -5.55 -6.50 13.09
CA ASP A 72 -6.82 -5.79 13.00
C ASP A 72 -7.98 -6.75 12.69
N PHE A 73 -7.76 -7.75 11.82
CA PHE A 73 -8.75 -8.80 11.57
C PHE A 73 -9.08 -9.64 12.82
N GLU A 74 -8.06 -9.98 13.61
CA GLU A 74 -8.21 -10.77 14.83
C GLU A 74 -8.83 -9.97 16.00
N ASN A 75 -9.00 -8.66 15.86
CA ASN A 75 -9.53 -7.81 16.92
C ASN A 75 -11.02 -8.09 17.16
N GLU A 76 -11.33 -8.64 18.34
CA GLU A 76 -12.68 -9.06 18.73
C GLU A 76 -13.68 -7.91 18.92
N LYS A 77 -13.24 -6.65 18.98
CA LYS A 77 -14.09 -5.52 19.39
C LYS A 77 -14.66 -4.66 18.28
N GLU A 78 -14.04 -4.66 17.09
CA GLU A 78 -14.42 -3.99 15.82
C GLU A 78 -13.12 -3.79 15.03
N GLY A 79 -12.86 -4.66 14.04
CA GLY A 79 -11.69 -4.59 13.17
C GLY A 79 -12.10 -4.13 11.78
N THR A 80 -11.44 -3.10 11.24
CA THR A 80 -11.73 -2.58 9.90
C THR A 80 -11.49 -3.64 8.82
N VAL A 81 -10.42 -4.42 8.95
CA VAL A 81 -10.12 -5.55 8.07
C VAL A 81 -11.16 -6.65 8.25
N LYS A 82 -11.64 -6.88 9.46
CA LYS A 82 -12.72 -7.85 9.70
C LYS A 82 -13.98 -7.44 8.95
N GLU A 83 -14.40 -6.19 9.05
CA GLU A 83 -15.57 -5.65 8.34
C GLU A 83 -15.40 -5.74 6.82
N TYR A 84 -14.22 -5.40 6.31
CA TYR A 84 -13.87 -5.56 4.90
C TYR A 84 -14.04 -7.02 4.42
N VAL A 85 -13.51 -7.97 5.18
CA VAL A 85 -13.58 -9.40 4.84
C VAL A 85 -15.03 -9.90 4.90
N ASP A 86 -15.76 -9.56 5.96
CA ASP A 86 -17.16 -9.94 6.13
C ASP A 86 -18.01 -9.38 4.98
N PHE A 87 -17.83 -8.11 4.60
CA PHE A 87 -18.51 -7.50 3.45
C PHE A 87 -18.29 -8.30 2.16
N HIS A 88 -17.05 -8.66 1.83
CA HIS A 88 -16.80 -9.40 0.59
C HIS A 88 -17.38 -10.82 0.63
N ILE A 89 -17.38 -11.48 1.80
CA ILE A 89 -17.95 -12.83 1.94
C ILE A 89 -19.47 -12.80 1.87
N GLU A 90 -20.10 -11.82 2.53
CA GLU A 90 -21.56 -11.75 2.67
C GLU A 90 -22.24 -11.06 1.49
N GLU A 91 -21.69 -9.94 1.00
CA GLU A 91 -22.34 -9.10 -0.02
C GLU A 91 -21.93 -9.48 -1.45
N LEU A 92 -20.66 -9.82 -1.69
CA LEU A 92 -20.21 -10.25 -3.03
C LEU A 92 -20.41 -11.75 -3.26
N GLY A 93 -20.49 -12.54 -2.19
CA GLY A 93 -20.92 -13.93 -2.19
C GLY A 93 -19.95 -14.92 -2.88
N ASP A 94 -20.43 -16.15 -3.04
CA ASP A 94 -19.59 -17.29 -3.47
C ASP A 94 -19.01 -17.13 -4.88
N ASP A 95 -19.73 -16.49 -5.82
CA ASP A 95 -19.24 -16.25 -7.18
C ASP A 95 -17.97 -15.38 -7.19
N PHE A 96 -17.88 -14.40 -6.28
CA PHE A 96 -16.67 -13.60 -6.10
C PHE A 96 -15.54 -14.43 -5.49
N LEU A 97 -15.86 -15.17 -4.42
CA LEU A 97 -14.90 -16.00 -3.69
C LEU A 97 -14.26 -17.05 -4.61
N GLU A 98 -15.06 -17.71 -5.47
CA GLU A 98 -14.55 -18.69 -6.43
C GLU A 98 -13.56 -18.06 -7.42
N LYS A 99 -13.82 -16.83 -7.89
CA LYS A 99 -12.93 -16.12 -8.83
C LYS A 99 -11.58 -15.75 -8.21
N ILE A 100 -11.54 -15.51 -6.89
CA ILE A 100 -10.28 -15.33 -6.15
C ILE A 100 -9.71 -16.65 -5.59
N GLY A 101 -10.29 -17.78 -5.99
CA GLY A 101 -9.79 -19.13 -5.69
C GLY A 101 -10.13 -19.62 -4.28
N ILE A 102 -11.29 -19.22 -3.74
CA ILE A 102 -11.85 -19.68 -2.46
C ILE A 102 -13.15 -20.42 -2.75
N SER A 103 -13.09 -21.75 -2.72
CA SER A 103 -14.26 -22.63 -2.91
C SER A 103 -14.52 -23.55 -1.72
N ASN A 104 -13.58 -23.64 -0.78
CA ASN A 104 -13.75 -24.42 0.45
C ASN A 104 -14.55 -23.61 1.48
N PRO A 105 -15.66 -24.13 2.02
CA PRO A 105 -16.48 -23.42 3.00
C PRO A 105 -15.83 -23.29 4.38
N ILE A 106 -14.78 -24.04 4.68
CA ILE A 106 -14.10 -24.01 5.98
C ILE A 106 -13.14 -22.81 6.01
N ASP A 107 -13.23 -21.97 7.03
CA ASP A 107 -12.32 -20.84 7.27
C ASP A 107 -12.21 -19.84 6.10
N LYS A 108 -13.33 -19.55 5.42
CA LYS A 108 -13.38 -18.61 4.28
C LYS A 108 -12.70 -17.27 4.57
N ALA A 109 -12.92 -16.71 5.76
CA ALA A 109 -12.32 -15.43 6.15
C ALA A 109 -10.78 -15.51 6.23
N GLN A 110 -10.23 -16.58 6.79
CA GLN A 110 -8.78 -16.77 6.82
C GLN A 110 -8.22 -17.02 5.42
N GLN A 111 -8.91 -17.81 4.59
CA GLN A 111 -8.52 -18.01 3.18
C GLN A 111 -8.53 -16.68 2.43
N PHE A 112 -9.52 -15.83 2.68
CA PHE A 112 -9.66 -14.51 2.06
C PHE A 112 -8.47 -13.61 2.38
N LEU A 113 -8.05 -13.54 3.65
CA LEU A 113 -6.86 -12.78 4.04
C LEU A 113 -5.62 -13.21 3.25
N THR A 114 -5.42 -14.51 3.00
CA THR A 114 -4.28 -14.98 2.20
C THR A 114 -4.32 -14.56 0.72
N LYS A 115 -5.46 -14.02 0.26
CA LYS A 115 -5.61 -13.48 -1.10
C LYS A 115 -5.31 -11.99 -1.18
N LEU A 116 -5.26 -11.27 -0.06
CA LEU A 116 -4.86 -9.87 -0.07
C LEU A 116 -3.41 -9.76 -0.56
N TYR A 117 -3.19 -8.88 -1.52
CA TYR A 117 -1.84 -8.57 -2.01
C TYR A 117 -1.67 -7.07 -2.16
N LEU A 118 -0.44 -6.62 -1.93
CA LEU A 118 -0.04 -5.23 -2.16
C LEU A 118 -0.15 -4.91 -3.63
N THR A 119 -0.76 -3.77 -3.94
CA THR A 119 -1.02 -3.38 -5.32
C THR A 119 -0.46 -2.01 -5.68
N ARG A 120 -0.34 -1.12 -4.69
CA ARG A 120 0.27 0.20 -4.86
C ARG A 120 0.99 0.66 -3.59
N VAL A 121 2.08 1.39 -3.77
CA VAL A 121 2.78 2.16 -2.73
C VAL A 121 2.91 3.61 -3.19
N GLY A 122 2.19 4.53 -2.56
CA GLY A 122 2.32 5.97 -2.79
C GLY A 122 3.17 6.62 -1.72
N LEU A 123 4.18 7.41 -2.11
CA LEU A 123 5.02 8.18 -1.18
C LEU A 123 4.66 9.68 -1.23
N TYR A 124 4.55 10.30 -0.05
CA TYR A 124 4.15 11.69 0.18
C TYR A 124 5.17 12.39 1.11
N PRO A 125 6.44 12.51 0.68
CA PRO A 125 7.56 12.89 1.55
C PRO A 125 7.55 14.35 2.01
N ASP A 126 6.72 15.19 1.40
CA ASP A 126 6.62 16.63 1.66
C ASP A 126 5.22 17.08 2.08
N GLY A 127 4.36 16.13 2.46
CA GLY A 127 3.02 16.41 3.00
C GLY A 127 2.02 16.89 1.96
N LYS A 128 2.18 16.54 0.68
CA LYS A 128 1.18 16.82 -0.36
C LYS A 128 -0.22 16.42 0.09
N TYR A 129 -1.20 17.31 -0.13
CA TYR A 129 -2.57 17.19 0.38
C TYR A 129 -2.69 17.29 1.92
N ASP A 130 -1.76 18.00 2.56
CA ASP A 130 -1.69 18.20 4.01
C ASP A 130 -1.60 16.87 4.80
N THR A 131 -0.91 15.88 4.22
CA THR A 131 -0.79 14.54 4.82
C THR A 131 0.29 14.50 5.90
N SER A 132 0.01 13.82 7.01
CA SER A 132 0.99 13.57 8.08
C SER A 132 1.81 12.28 7.87
N TYR A 133 1.31 11.35 7.06
CA TYR A 133 1.96 10.09 6.74
C TYR A 133 2.97 10.25 5.60
N PHE A 134 3.95 9.36 5.55
CA PHE A 134 4.98 9.31 4.51
C PHE A 134 4.60 8.39 3.36
N ALA A 135 3.93 7.27 3.66
CA ALA A 135 3.61 6.25 2.67
C ALA A 135 2.18 5.73 2.83
N VAL A 136 1.62 5.27 1.72
CA VAL A 136 0.30 4.64 1.59
C VAL A 136 0.48 3.31 0.87
N PHE A 137 -0.03 2.23 1.44
CA PHE A 137 -0.01 0.89 0.87
C PHE A 137 -1.44 0.42 0.62
N ASP A 138 -1.74 0.12 -0.64
CA ASP A 138 -3.08 -0.29 -1.07
C ASP A 138 -3.14 -1.80 -1.33
N TYR A 139 -4.01 -2.50 -0.60
CA TYR A 139 -4.20 -3.95 -0.68
C TYR A 139 -5.59 -4.30 -1.18
N THR A 140 -5.67 -5.31 -2.04
CA THR A 140 -6.94 -5.91 -2.44
C THR A 140 -6.74 -7.38 -2.80
N THR A 141 -7.83 -8.11 -3.02
CA THR A 141 -7.82 -9.50 -3.47
C THR A 141 -7.87 -9.64 -5.00
N ASN A 142 -8.42 -8.64 -5.70
CA ASN A 142 -8.43 -8.57 -7.16
C ASN A 142 -8.95 -7.20 -7.66
N ARG A 143 -8.09 -6.42 -8.32
CA ARG A 143 -8.43 -5.10 -8.87
C ARG A 143 -9.49 -5.10 -9.97
N ASP A 144 -9.71 -6.22 -10.65
CA ASP A 144 -10.71 -6.33 -11.73
C ASP A 144 -12.11 -6.67 -11.19
N LEU A 145 -12.21 -7.10 -9.92
CA LEU A 145 -13.46 -7.60 -9.34
C LEU A 145 -14.01 -6.68 -8.25
N THR A 146 -13.17 -5.88 -7.60
CA THR A 146 -13.55 -4.96 -6.52
C THR A 146 -12.66 -3.72 -6.55
N ASP A 147 -13.24 -2.56 -6.27
CA ASP A 147 -12.55 -1.30 -6.03
C ASP A 147 -12.22 -1.10 -4.54
N GLN A 148 -12.69 -2.01 -3.68
CA GLN A 148 -12.49 -1.93 -2.23
C GLN A 148 -11.05 -2.25 -1.85
N LEU A 149 -10.44 -1.37 -1.07
CA LEU A 149 -9.06 -1.45 -0.62
C LEU A 149 -8.96 -1.49 0.89
N ILE A 150 -8.03 -2.31 1.39
CA ILE A 150 -7.42 -2.05 2.69
C ILE A 150 -6.23 -1.13 2.45
N VAL A 151 -6.21 0.00 3.16
CA VAL A 151 -5.20 1.04 3.01
C VAL A 151 -4.43 1.16 4.33
N VAL A 152 -3.11 0.95 4.26
CA VAL A 152 -2.21 1.11 5.40
C VAL A 152 -1.34 2.33 5.16
N LYS A 153 -1.40 3.33 6.05
CA LYS A 153 -0.53 4.50 5.99
C LYS A 153 0.52 4.43 7.07
N THR A 154 1.75 4.83 6.72
CA THR A 154 2.90 4.72 7.61
C THR A 154 3.74 5.98 7.62
N ASP A 155 4.50 6.16 8.69
CA ASP A 155 5.64 7.09 8.71
C ASP A 155 6.79 6.61 7.78
N ASP A 156 7.88 7.38 7.74
CA ASP A 156 9.08 7.10 6.94
C ASP A 156 9.92 5.93 7.48
N HIS A 157 9.58 5.41 8.65
CA HIS A 157 10.17 4.21 9.27
C HIS A 157 9.27 2.97 9.10
N GLY A 158 8.15 3.11 8.39
CA GLY A 158 7.16 2.05 8.19
C GLY A 158 6.40 1.68 9.46
N ASN A 159 6.25 2.59 10.42
CA ASN A 159 5.35 2.42 11.56
C ASN A 159 3.94 2.83 11.15
N LEU A 160 2.96 2.07 11.63
CA LEU A 160 1.54 2.34 11.39
C LEU A 160 1.16 3.75 11.88
N ASP A 161 0.64 4.55 10.98
CA ASP A 161 -0.06 5.80 11.29
C ASP A 161 -1.56 5.52 11.37
N HIS A 162 -2.11 4.92 10.29
CA HIS A 162 -3.51 4.54 10.22
C HIS A 162 -3.73 3.29 9.36
N LEU A 163 -4.84 2.60 9.62
CA LEU A 163 -5.39 1.54 8.77
C LEU A 163 -6.84 1.91 8.47
N SER A 164 -7.26 1.81 7.20
CA SER A 164 -8.65 2.03 6.80
C SER A 164 -9.10 1.05 5.71
N TRP A 165 -10.41 0.99 5.55
CA TRP A 165 -11.06 0.50 4.35
C TRP A 165 -11.49 1.70 3.50
N GLU A 166 -11.10 1.73 2.22
CA GLU A 166 -11.43 2.78 1.24
C GLU A 166 -12.04 2.17 -0.05
N SER A 167 -12.78 2.98 -0.83
CA SER A 167 -13.40 2.63 -2.12
C SER A 167 -13.32 3.77 -3.12
#